data_AF-A0A1M6VPI4-F1
#
_entry.id   AF-A0A1M6VPI4-F1
#
_cell.length_a   1.000
_cell.length_b   1.000
_cell.length_c   1.000
_cell.angle_alpha   90.00
_cell.angle_beta   90.00
_cell.angle_gamma   90.00
#
_symmetry.space_group_name_H-M   'P 1'
#
loop_
_entity.id
_entity.type
_entity.pdbx_description
1 polymer ?
#
loop_
_entity_poly.entity_id
_entity_poly.type
_entity_poly.pdbx_seq_one_letter_code
_entity_poly.pdbx_strand_id
1 'polypeptide(L)'
;MLQSAFDLGEHLKLREVTFKVSPLLWQKWDITELDLNFSNWNKIKFLNDTLDGFHPDIDSVPNDKGGLYLFYVSCQTISGITEIPFYIGRAQITEGQNLRKRVREYFNKFCRNNERPKITRMFNYWKQDLYLAYYELDDNLAIVDLEKKLINSLLLPMNDEIPDLETRQAVKAF
;
A
#
# COMPACT_ATOMS: atom_id res chain seq x y z
N MET A 1 -15.46 -22.33 -8.72
CA MET A 1 -15.86 -22.87 -7.40
C MET A 1 -14.77 -23.84 -6.97
N LEU A 2 -14.23 -23.72 -5.76
CA LEU A 2 -13.17 -24.64 -5.28
C LEU A 2 -13.79 -26.03 -5.08
N GLN A 3 -13.14 -27.07 -5.61
CA GLN A 3 -13.78 -28.39 -5.81
C GLN A 3 -13.54 -29.34 -4.63
N SER A 4 -12.61 -29.02 -3.74
CA SER A 4 -12.29 -29.83 -2.57
C SER A 4 -11.95 -29.00 -1.32
N ALA A 5 -12.01 -29.64 -0.15
CA ALA A 5 -11.55 -29.05 1.10
C ALA A 5 -10.05 -28.72 1.08
N PHE A 6 -9.26 -29.49 0.32
CA PHE A 6 -7.84 -29.22 0.11
C PHE A 6 -7.64 -27.92 -0.68
N ASP A 7 -8.34 -27.74 -1.80
CA ASP A 7 -8.26 -26.51 -2.61
C ASP A 7 -8.69 -25.28 -1.81
N LEU A 8 -9.70 -25.43 -0.95
CA LEU A 8 -10.12 -24.38 -0.04
C LEU A 8 -9.05 -24.08 1.02
N GLY A 9 -8.44 -25.11 1.60
CA GLY A 9 -7.33 -24.96 2.55
C GLY A 9 -6.14 -24.23 1.94
N GLU A 10 -5.73 -24.61 0.73
CA GLU A 10 -4.67 -23.92 -0.01
C GLU A 10 -5.06 -22.48 -0.36
N HIS A 11 -6.29 -22.26 -0.83
CA HIS A 11 -6.80 -20.95 -1.17
C HIS A 11 -6.71 -19.98 0.02
N LEU A 12 -7.15 -20.43 1.20
CA LEU A 12 -7.10 -19.67 2.45
C LEU A 12 -5.66 -19.44 2.90
N LYS A 13 -4.82 -20.48 2.87
CA LYS A 13 -3.45 -20.37 3.37
C LYS A 13 -2.60 -19.40 2.57
N LEU A 14 -2.71 -19.42 1.24
CA LEU A 14 -1.99 -18.51 0.36
C LEU A 14 -2.43 -17.04 0.53
N ARG A 15 -3.66 -16.83 1.02
CA ARG A 15 -4.30 -15.53 1.27
C ARG A 15 -4.30 -15.10 2.75
N GLU A 16 -3.49 -15.74 3.58
CA GLU A 16 -3.34 -15.36 4.98
C GLU A 16 -2.56 -14.05 5.11
N VAL A 17 -3.08 -13.07 5.86
CA VAL A 17 -2.41 -11.77 6.07
C VAL A 17 -2.31 -11.48 7.56
N THR A 18 -1.11 -11.16 8.03
CA THR A 18 -0.84 -10.85 9.43
C THR A 18 -0.65 -9.35 9.60
N PHE A 19 -1.45 -8.76 10.48
CA PHE A 19 -1.34 -7.36 10.87
C PHE A 19 -0.65 -7.22 12.23
N LYS A 20 0.29 -6.27 12.32
CA LYS A 20 0.92 -5.86 13.57
C LYS A 20 0.25 -4.57 14.04
N VAL A 21 -0.50 -4.65 15.12
CA VAL A 21 -1.26 -3.53 15.68
C VAL A 21 -0.53 -3.05 16.93
N SER A 22 -0.01 -1.82 16.91
CA SER A 22 0.80 -1.28 18.00
C SER A 22 0.41 0.16 18.31
N PRO A 23 -0.46 0.38 19.32
CA PRO A 23 -0.80 1.72 19.78
C PRO A 23 0.41 2.55 20.19
N LEU A 24 1.48 1.89 20.69
CA LEU A 24 2.74 2.53 21.02
C LEU A 24 3.39 3.22 19.80
N LEU A 25 3.36 2.56 18.63
CA LEU A 25 3.93 3.12 17.41
C LEU A 25 3.05 4.21 16.79
N TRP A 26 1.73 4.11 16.97
CA TRP A 26 0.78 5.14 16.51
C TRP A 26 0.98 6.47 17.23
N GLN A 27 1.31 6.41 18.52
CA GLN A 27 1.56 7.58 19.36
C GLN A 27 2.98 8.12 19.23
N LYS A 28 3.90 7.37 18.61
CA LYS A 28 5.33 7.76 18.49
C LYS A 28 5.52 9.00 17.59
N TRP A 29 4.65 9.17 16.59
CA TRP A 29 4.83 10.19 15.56
C TRP A 29 3.67 11.16 15.57
N ASP A 30 3.95 12.45 15.66
CA ASP A 30 2.96 13.49 15.41
C ASP A 30 2.76 13.65 13.90
N ILE A 31 1.53 13.38 13.46
CA ILE A 31 1.07 13.46 12.06
C ILE A 31 -0.22 14.30 11.97
N THR A 32 -0.51 15.11 12.99
CA THR A 32 -1.76 15.88 13.10
C THR A 32 -1.82 17.10 12.17
N GLU A 33 -0.70 17.48 11.57
CA GLU A 33 -0.60 18.61 10.63
C GLU A 33 -1.36 18.38 9.32
N LEU A 34 -1.70 17.13 8.99
CA LEU A 34 -2.42 16.75 7.77
C LEU A 34 -3.69 15.99 8.11
N ASP A 35 -4.79 16.31 7.43
CA ASP A 35 -6.02 15.54 7.53
C ASP A 35 -5.91 14.25 6.71
N LEU A 36 -5.47 13.19 7.38
CA LEU A 36 -5.31 11.85 6.81
C LEU A 36 -6.58 11.00 6.92
N ASN A 37 -7.74 11.59 7.21
CA ASN A 37 -9.00 10.85 7.22
C ASN A 37 -9.20 10.16 5.86
N PHE A 38 -9.39 8.84 5.88
CA PHE A 38 -9.46 8.02 4.67
C PHE A 38 -10.66 8.39 3.77
N SER A 39 -11.68 9.08 4.30
CA SER A 39 -12.76 9.65 3.50
C SER A 39 -12.31 10.74 2.53
N ASN A 40 -11.19 11.40 2.81
CA ASN A 40 -10.65 12.48 1.99
C ASN A 40 -9.69 11.99 0.91
N TRP A 41 -9.40 10.69 0.89
CA TRP A 41 -8.53 10.10 -0.13
C TRP A 41 -9.36 9.78 -1.36
N ASN A 42 -8.78 10.04 -2.53
CA ASN A 42 -9.38 9.58 -3.78
C ASN A 42 -9.18 8.06 -3.89
N LYS A 43 -10.22 7.32 -4.29
CA LYS A 43 -10.24 5.85 -4.32
C LYS A 43 -10.65 5.36 -5.70
N ILE A 44 -9.91 4.40 -6.25
CA ILE A 44 -10.22 3.75 -7.53
C ILE A 44 -10.01 2.25 -7.46
N LYS A 45 -10.74 1.49 -8.28
CA LYS A 45 -10.36 0.10 -8.56
C LYS A 45 -9.06 0.11 -9.38
N PHE A 46 -8.12 -0.79 -9.09
CA PHE A 46 -6.79 -0.70 -9.71
C PHE A 46 -6.73 -1.35 -11.09
N LEU A 47 -7.28 -2.55 -11.24
CA LEU A 47 -7.29 -3.31 -12.50
C LEU A 47 -8.68 -3.37 -13.11
N ASN A 48 -8.73 -3.57 -14.43
CA ASN A 48 -9.95 -3.86 -15.15
C ASN A 48 -10.50 -5.26 -14.79
N ASP A 49 -11.74 -5.54 -15.19
CA ASP A 49 -12.39 -6.81 -14.85
C ASP A 49 -11.75 -8.04 -15.53
N THR A 50 -11.04 -7.84 -16.64
CA THR A 50 -10.29 -8.88 -17.36
C THR A 50 -8.90 -9.15 -16.75
N LEU A 51 -8.45 -8.31 -15.81
CA LEU A 51 -7.16 -8.40 -15.10
C LEU A 51 -5.92 -8.40 -16.01
N ASP A 52 -6.05 -7.85 -17.22
CA ASP A 52 -4.99 -7.73 -18.23
C ASP A 52 -4.52 -6.28 -18.42
N GLY A 53 -5.16 -5.33 -17.73
CA GLY A 53 -4.83 -3.91 -17.78
C GLY A 53 -5.35 -3.13 -16.58
N PHE A 54 -5.11 -1.83 -16.59
CA PHE A 54 -5.62 -0.93 -15.57
C PHE A 54 -7.12 -0.69 -15.73
N HIS A 55 -7.79 -0.42 -14.61
CA HIS A 55 -9.14 0.13 -14.64
C HIS A 55 -9.14 1.52 -15.32
N PRO A 56 -10.18 1.92 -16.08
CA PRO A 56 -10.24 3.25 -16.71
C PRO A 56 -9.98 4.42 -15.75
N ASP A 57 -10.43 4.30 -14.50
CA ASP A 57 -10.24 5.33 -13.46
C ASP A 57 -8.76 5.59 -13.11
N ILE A 58 -7.80 4.78 -13.58
CA ILE A 58 -6.38 5.05 -13.40
C ILE A 58 -5.97 6.41 -13.98
N ASP A 59 -6.70 6.93 -14.97
CA ASP A 59 -6.46 8.23 -15.57
C ASP A 59 -6.93 9.40 -14.68
N SER A 60 -7.69 9.12 -13.61
CA SER A 60 -8.03 10.13 -12.59
C SER A 60 -6.86 10.42 -11.66
N VAL A 61 -5.91 9.48 -11.50
CA VAL A 61 -4.72 9.70 -10.66
C VAL A 61 -3.89 10.82 -11.29
N PRO A 62 -3.50 11.87 -10.57
CA PRO A 62 -2.78 13.00 -11.18
C PRO A 62 -1.40 12.61 -11.71
N ASN A 63 -1.04 13.18 -12.87
CA ASN A 63 0.28 13.04 -13.48
C ASN A 63 1.18 14.28 -13.27
N ASP A 64 0.70 15.25 -12.53
CA ASP A 64 1.32 16.54 -12.19
C ASP A 64 1.45 16.75 -10.67
N LYS A 65 1.09 15.74 -9.87
CA LYS A 65 1.16 15.75 -8.40
C LYS A 65 2.04 14.65 -7.84
N GLY A 66 2.64 14.96 -6.69
CA GLY A 66 3.24 13.98 -5.78
C GLY A 66 2.19 13.51 -4.77
N GLY A 67 2.60 12.71 -3.80
CA GLY A 67 1.72 12.28 -2.72
C GLY A 67 1.99 10.89 -2.19
N LEU A 68 1.00 10.40 -1.47
CA LEU A 68 0.94 9.04 -0.95
C LEU A 68 -0.03 8.21 -1.77
N TYR A 69 0.23 6.91 -1.84
CA TYR A 69 -0.70 5.93 -2.36
C TYR A 69 -0.76 4.71 -1.43
N LEU A 70 -1.98 4.17 -1.28
CA LEU A 70 -2.30 3.03 -0.45
C LEU A 70 -2.99 1.97 -1.31
N PHE A 71 -2.38 0.80 -1.43
CA PHE A 71 -3.07 -0.38 -1.93
C PHE A 71 -3.83 -1.06 -0.79
N TYR A 72 -5.09 -1.39 -1.05
CA TYR A 72 -5.96 -2.07 -0.10
C TYR A 72 -6.89 -3.04 -0.82
N VAL A 73 -7.32 -4.07 -0.11
CA VAL A 73 -8.34 -5.01 -0.59
C VAL A 73 -9.70 -4.55 -0.09
N SER A 74 -10.71 -4.51 -0.95
CA SER A 74 -12.05 -4.06 -0.57
C SER A 74 -13.07 -5.18 -0.79
N CYS A 75 -13.55 -5.76 0.32
CA CYS A 75 -14.70 -6.66 0.28
C CYS A 75 -15.98 -5.83 0.12
N GLN A 76 -16.79 -6.15 -0.90
CA GLN A 76 -18.03 -5.40 -1.19
C GLN A 76 -19.23 -5.87 -0.34
N THR A 77 -19.07 -6.89 0.51
CA THR A 77 -20.16 -7.41 1.34
C THR A 77 -20.58 -6.41 2.43
N ILE A 78 -19.61 -5.73 3.07
CA ILE A 78 -19.90 -4.69 4.08
C ILE A 78 -18.99 -3.49 3.84
N SER A 79 -19.44 -2.58 2.99
CA SER A 79 -18.68 -1.37 2.61
C SER A 79 -18.25 -0.53 3.83
N GLY A 80 -17.04 0.04 3.77
CA GLY A 80 -16.52 1.03 4.72
C GLY A 80 -15.77 0.48 5.93
N ILE A 81 -15.96 -0.80 6.29
CA ILE A 81 -15.18 -1.45 7.37
C ILE A 81 -14.31 -2.61 6.87
N THR A 82 -14.55 -3.07 5.64
CA THR A 82 -13.79 -4.14 4.99
C THR A 82 -12.84 -3.63 3.92
N GLU A 83 -12.33 -2.40 4.09
CA GLU A 83 -11.21 -1.83 3.34
C GLU A 83 -9.91 -2.18 4.09
N ILE A 84 -9.23 -3.24 3.65
CA ILE A 84 -8.10 -3.84 4.36
C ILE A 84 -6.78 -3.31 3.77
N PRO A 85 -6.02 -2.44 4.48
CA PRO A 85 -4.83 -1.79 3.93
C PRO A 85 -3.65 -2.78 3.83
N PHE A 86 -2.97 -2.80 2.68
CA PHE A 86 -1.89 -3.77 2.43
C PHE A 86 -0.52 -3.11 2.32
N TYR A 87 -0.43 -2.02 1.56
CA TYR A 87 0.82 -1.36 1.26
C TYR A 87 0.62 0.15 1.15
N ILE A 88 1.42 0.93 1.83
CA ILE A 88 1.52 2.37 1.61
C ILE A 88 2.87 2.73 1.00
N GLY A 89 2.90 3.66 0.06
CA GLY A 89 4.14 4.22 -0.45
C GLY A 89 3.93 5.64 -0.95
N ARG A 90 5.01 6.22 -1.46
CA ARG A 90 5.02 7.60 -1.96
C ARG A 90 5.43 7.77 -3.40
N ALA A 91 4.99 8.88 -3.98
CA ALA A 91 5.52 9.46 -5.21
C ALA A 91 5.97 10.90 -4.94
N GLN A 92 7.25 11.19 -5.16
CA GLN A 92 7.71 12.57 -5.25
C GLN A 92 7.33 13.13 -6.64
N ILE A 93 7.03 14.42 -6.70
CA ILE A 93 6.84 15.14 -7.95
C ILE A 93 8.18 15.63 -8.49
N THR A 94 8.57 15.15 -9.66
CA THR A 94 9.75 15.58 -10.42
C THR A 94 9.41 15.56 -11.91
N GLU A 95 10.30 16.07 -12.77
CA GLU A 95 10.14 15.95 -14.22
C GLU A 95 9.92 14.49 -14.68
N GLY A 96 10.57 13.55 -13.98
CA GLY A 96 10.52 12.14 -14.29
C GLY A 96 9.53 11.32 -13.47
N GLN A 97 8.90 11.83 -12.42
CA GLN A 97 8.03 11.05 -11.53
C GLN A 97 6.84 11.86 -11.01
N ASN A 98 5.72 11.16 -10.86
CA ASN A 98 4.47 11.65 -10.27
C ASN A 98 3.66 10.46 -9.75
N LEU A 99 2.52 10.72 -9.08
CA LEU A 99 1.63 9.68 -8.57
C LEU A 99 1.23 8.67 -9.64
N ARG A 100 0.64 9.10 -10.76
CA ARG A 100 0.17 8.20 -11.84
C ARG A 100 1.28 7.30 -12.37
N LYS A 101 2.46 7.87 -12.65
CA LYS A 101 3.61 7.10 -13.14
C LYS A 101 4.05 6.08 -12.10
N ARG A 102 4.17 6.49 -10.84
CA ARG A 102 4.65 5.64 -9.76
C ARG A 102 3.74 4.43 -9.52
N VAL A 103 2.43 4.61 -9.52
CA VAL A 103 1.49 3.50 -9.30
C VAL A 103 1.44 2.56 -10.51
N ARG A 104 1.53 3.08 -11.74
CA ARG A 104 1.57 2.27 -12.97
C ARG A 104 2.81 1.39 -13.07
N GLU A 105 3.95 1.86 -12.54
CA GLU A 105 5.17 1.06 -12.50
C GLU A 105 5.00 -0.28 -11.77
N TYR A 106 4.14 -0.37 -10.75
CA TYR A 106 3.93 -1.62 -10.03
C TYR A 106 3.36 -2.71 -10.91
N PHE A 107 2.34 -2.39 -11.71
CA PHE A 107 1.77 -3.35 -12.66
C PHE A 107 2.80 -3.77 -13.70
N ASN A 108 3.51 -2.80 -14.30
CA ASN A 108 4.53 -3.08 -15.31
C ASN A 108 5.70 -3.92 -14.77
N LYS A 109 6.16 -3.64 -13.54
CA LYS A 109 7.24 -4.39 -12.88
C LYS A 109 6.77 -5.77 -12.44
N PHE A 110 5.55 -5.88 -11.91
CA PHE A 110 4.92 -7.17 -11.59
C PHE A 110 4.86 -8.09 -12.83
N CYS A 111 4.47 -7.56 -13.99
CA CYS A 111 4.44 -8.35 -15.22
C CYS A 111 5.82 -8.79 -15.73
N ARG A 112 6.91 -8.17 -15.25
CA ARG A 112 8.26 -8.34 -15.85
C ARG A 112 9.27 -9.03 -14.95
N ASN A 113 9.36 -8.67 -13.67
CA ASN A 113 10.37 -9.18 -12.75
C ASN A 113 9.84 -9.25 -11.31
N ASN A 114 9.87 -10.43 -10.70
CA ASN A 114 9.47 -10.69 -9.30
C ASN A 114 10.38 -10.05 -8.23
N GLU A 115 10.95 -8.88 -8.48
CA GLU A 115 11.91 -8.19 -7.59
C GLU A 115 11.32 -7.76 -6.24
N ARG A 116 9.99 -7.73 -6.11
CA ARG A 116 9.29 -7.33 -4.87
C ARG A 116 8.31 -8.42 -4.41
N PRO A 117 8.78 -9.45 -3.68
CA PRO A 117 7.96 -10.63 -3.35
C PRO A 117 6.62 -10.32 -2.67
N LYS A 118 6.58 -9.35 -1.75
CA LYS A 118 5.33 -8.96 -1.06
C LYS A 118 4.32 -8.28 -1.99
N ILE A 119 4.80 -7.40 -2.88
CA ILE A 119 3.94 -6.76 -3.88
C ILE A 119 3.48 -7.78 -4.92
N THR A 120 4.39 -8.64 -5.39
CA THR A 120 4.04 -9.75 -6.28
C THR A 120 2.98 -10.65 -5.65
N ARG A 121 3.12 -10.97 -4.36
CA ARG A 121 2.13 -11.74 -3.60
C ARG A 121 0.76 -11.03 -3.56
N MET A 122 0.75 -9.72 -3.29
CA MET A 122 -0.45 -8.89 -3.30
C MET A 122 -1.19 -8.99 -4.65
N PHE A 123 -0.48 -8.80 -5.75
CA PHE A 123 -1.05 -8.90 -7.09
C PHE A 123 -1.49 -10.34 -7.43
N ASN A 124 -0.70 -11.36 -7.09
CA ASN A 124 -1.06 -12.74 -7.42
C ASN A 124 -2.36 -13.21 -6.77
N TYR A 125 -2.61 -12.83 -5.51
CA TYR A 125 -3.72 -13.40 -4.75
C TYR A 125 -4.94 -12.48 -4.61
N TRP A 126 -4.79 -11.17 -4.76
CA TRP A 126 -5.86 -10.20 -4.53
C TRP A 126 -6.12 -9.22 -5.68
N LYS A 127 -5.47 -9.36 -6.85
CA LYS A 127 -5.62 -8.42 -7.98
C LYS A 127 -7.07 -8.09 -8.40
N GLN A 128 -8.00 -9.03 -8.22
CA GLN A 128 -9.41 -8.85 -8.57
C GLN A 128 -10.10 -7.80 -7.67
N ASP A 129 -9.74 -7.79 -6.40
CA ASP A 129 -10.36 -6.99 -5.34
C ASP A 129 -9.41 -5.90 -4.83
N LEU A 130 -8.38 -5.57 -5.63
CA LEU A 130 -7.34 -4.61 -5.28
C LEU A 130 -7.75 -3.21 -5.72
N TYR A 131 -7.73 -2.29 -4.76
CA TYR A 131 -8.03 -0.89 -4.93
C TYR A 131 -6.81 -0.04 -4.60
N LEU A 132 -6.80 1.17 -5.15
CA LEU A 132 -5.81 2.19 -4.91
C LEU A 132 -6.49 3.41 -4.31
N ALA A 133 -6.01 3.84 -3.16
CA ALA A 133 -6.31 5.16 -2.62
C ALA A 133 -5.09 6.07 -2.76
N TYR A 134 -5.28 7.35 -3.00
CA TYR A 134 -4.19 8.31 -3.05
C TYR A 134 -4.53 9.64 -2.38
N TYR A 135 -3.49 10.28 -1.85
CA TYR A 135 -3.54 11.56 -1.18
C TYR A 135 -2.49 12.48 -1.81
N GLU A 136 -2.93 13.58 -2.39
CA GLU A 136 -2.09 14.48 -3.17
C GLU A 136 -1.30 15.41 -2.26
N LEU A 137 0.00 15.55 -2.57
CA LEU A 137 0.89 16.48 -1.89
C LEU A 137 1.85 17.08 -2.92
N ASP A 138 2.24 18.33 -2.72
CA ASP A 138 3.19 19.03 -3.60
C ASP A 138 4.60 19.12 -2.99
N ASP A 139 4.73 19.03 -1.66
CA ASP A 139 6.03 19.10 -0.99
C ASP A 139 6.69 17.72 -0.87
N ASN A 140 7.76 17.55 -1.65
CA ASN A 140 8.57 16.34 -1.67
C ASN A 140 9.21 15.98 -0.32
N LEU A 141 9.55 16.95 0.53
CA LEU A 141 10.12 16.68 1.85
C LEU A 141 9.03 16.15 2.79
N ALA A 142 7.86 16.81 2.81
CA ALA A 142 6.70 16.35 3.56
C ALA A 142 6.27 14.94 3.13
N ILE A 143 6.24 14.66 1.82
CA ILE A 143 5.91 13.33 1.27
C ILE A 143 6.84 12.24 1.82
N VAL A 144 8.15 12.50 1.86
CA VAL A 144 9.14 11.52 2.33
C VAL A 144 9.01 11.29 3.84
N ASP A 145 8.88 12.36 4.62
CA ASP A 145 8.73 12.28 6.06
C ASP A 145 7.44 11.56 6.47
N LEU A 146 6.33 11.90 5.80
CA LEU A 146 5.03 11.32 6.09
C LEU A 146 4.96 9.83 5.76
N GLU A 147 5.49 9.41 4.59
CA GLU A 147 5.60 7.99 4.25
C GLU A 147 6.35 7.23 5.35
N LYS A 148 7.50 7.77 5.77
CA LYS A 148 8.33 7.15 6.80
C LYS A 148 7.56 6.98 8.11
N LYS A 149 6.89 8.03 8.59
CA LYS A 149 6.06 7.99 9.81
C LYS A 149 4.95 6.95 9.69
N LEU A 150 4.20 6.95 8.59
CA LEU A 150 3.09 6.01 8.38
C LEU A 150 3.54 4.56 8.29
N ILE A 151 4.63 4.25 7.59
CA ILE A 151 5.17 2.88 7.53
C ILE A 151 5.57 2.39 8.93
N ASN A 152 6.25 3.25 9.71
CA ASN A 152 6.69 2.92 11.08
C ASN A 152 5.53 2.83 12.08
N SER A 153 4.41 3.53 11.85
CA SER A 153 3.21 3.45 12.69
C SER A 153 2.34 2.24 12.36
N LEU A 154 2.05 2.02 11.08
CA LEU A 154 1.00 1.11 10.64
C LEU A 154 1.49 -0.33 10.42
N LEU A 155 2.79 -0.51 10.15
CA LEU A 155 3.40 -1.84 9.93
C LEU A 155 2.62 -2.70 8.93
N LEU A 156 2.17 -2.09 7.83
CA LEU A 156 1.31 -2.77 6.85
C LEU A 156 1.99 -4.02 6.27
N PRO A 157 1.24 -5.10 6.03
CA PRO A 157 1.79 -6.43 5.78
C PRO A 157 2.67 -6.53 4.54
N MET A 158 2.38 -5.70 3.52
CA MET A 158 3.08 -5.73 2.24
C MET A 158 4.17 -4.66 2.14
N ASN A 159 4.30 -3.77 3.14
CA ASN A 159 5.50 -2.95 3.28
C ASN A 159 6.66 -3.83 3.76
N ASP A 160 7.87 -3.57 3.27
CA ASP A 160 9.06 -4.19 3.86
C ASP A 160 9.25 -3.63 5.27
N GLU A 161 9.69 -4.49 6.20
CA GLU A 161 9.84 -4.10 7.61
C GLU A 161 10.97 -3.07 7.72
N ILE A 162 10.61 -1.84 8.03
CA ILE A 162 11.55 -0.82 8.51
C ILE A 162 11.01 -0.28 9.82
N PRO A 163 11.21 -0.99 10.95
CA PRO A 163 11.32 -0.29 12.21
C PRO A 163 12.63 0.48 12.14
N ASP A 164 12.56 1.81 12.10
CA ASP A 164 13.71 2.69 12.24
C ASP A 164 14.65 2.11 13.31
N LEU A 165 15.74 1.50 12.87
CA LEU A 165 16.87 1.21 13.72
C LEU A 165 17.49 2.57 13.96
N GLU A 166 16.99 3.31 14.95
CA GLU A 166 17.89 4.13 15.74
C GLU A 166 19.04 3.18 16.08
N THR A 167 20.19 3.37 15.45
CA THR A 167 21.39 2.58 15.67
C THR A 167 21.55 2.45 17.18
N ARG A 168 21.18 1.29 17.73
CA ARG A 168 21.39 1.01 19.14
C ARG A 168 22.89 1.14 19.30
N GLN A 169 23.35 2.21 19.95
CA GLN A 169 24.74 2.29 20.37
C GLN A 169 25.03 0.98 21.09
N ALA A 170 26.09 0.31 20.66
CA ALA A 170 26.56 -0.89 21.34
C ALA A 170 26.85 -0.51 22.79
N VAL A 171 25.91 -0.84 23.69
CA VAL A 171 26.20 -0.78 25.12
C VAL A 171 27.19 -1.90 25.34
N LYS A 172 28.43 -1.55 25.71
CA LYS A 172 29.43 -2.54 26.14
C LYS A 172 28.76 -3.39 27.21
N ALA A 173 28.67 -4.70 26.95
CA ALA A 173 28.39 -5.65 28.00
C ALA A 173 29.49 -5.47 29.06
N PHE A 174 29.07 -5.24 30.30
CA PHE A 174 29.95 -5.25 31.46
C PHE A 174 30.74 -6.56 31.53
#